data_AF-A0A0F0LAQ0-F1
#
_entry.id   AF-A0A0F0LAQ0-F1
#
_cell.length_a   1.000
_cell.length_b   1.000
_cell.length_c   1.000
_cell.angle_alpha   90.00
_cell.angle_beta   90.00
_cell.angle_gamma   90.00
#
_symmetry.space_group_name_H-M   'P 1'
#
loop_
_entity.id
_entity.type
_entity.pdbx_description
1 polymer ?
#
loop_
_entity_poly.entity_id
_entity_poly.type
_entity_poly.pdbx_seq_one_letter_code
_entity_poly.pdbx_strand_id
1 'polypeptide(L)'
;MKKLLGALRRPVSPDLMQHSIGRGAQEDIIRAALARIDGAPAPDRGSMQAAMSNETQVRLAHDVIREHLDARGLSTTADWARARVAADTDGQHA
;
A
#
# COMPACT_ATOMS: atom_id res chain seq x y z
N MET A 1 38.73 -14.44 35.02
CA MET A 1 38.56 -13.59 33.82
C MET A 1 37.57 -14.26 32.85
N LYS A 2 36.47 -13.55 32.51
CA LYS A 2 35.54 -13.62 31.33
C LYS A 2 35.30 -15.00 30.64
N LYS A 3 34.18 -15.70 30.86
CA LYS A 3 32.87 -15.71 30.11
C LYS A 3 33.03 -15.75 28.56
N LEU A 4 32.78 -16.88 27.88
CA LEU A 4 31.51 -17.47 27.37
C LEU A 4 31.05 -16.92 25.99
N LEU A 5 30.60 -17.86 25.13
CA LEU A 5 29.80 -17.74 23.88
C LEU A 5 30.54 -17.49 22.55
N GLY A 6 30.88 -18.59 21.87
CA GLY A 6 30.96 -18.64 20.41
C GLY A 6 29.55 -18.69 19.83
N ALA A 7 29.10 -17.56 19.27
CA ALA A 7 27.78 -17.42 18.69
C ALA A 7 27.63 -18.22 17.38
N LEU A 8 26.56 -19.02 17.31
CA LEU A 8 26.02 -19.61 16.10
C LEU A 8 25.93 -18.57 14.98
N ARG A 9 26.76 -18.69 13.94
CA ARG A 9 26.45 -18.09 12.64
C ARG A 9 25.26 -18.84 12.05
N ARG A 10 24.05 -18.34 12.32
CA ARG A 10 22.83 -18.75 11.64
C ARG A 10 22.97 -18.38 10.16
N PRO A 11 22.78 -19.30 9.19
CA PRO A 11 22.63 -18.89 7.81
C PRO A 11 21.36 -18.04 7.72
N VAL A 12 21.48 -16.86 7.12
CA VAL A 12 20.33 -16.01 6.81
C VAL A 12 19.59 -16.72 5.67
N SER A 13 18.41 -17.28 5.96
CA SER A 13 17.60 -17.95 4.96
C SER A 13 17.20 -16.95 3.87
N PRO A 14 17.37 -17.27 2.57
CA PRO A 14 17.03 -16.37 1.45
C PRO A 14 15.54 -15.99 1.34
N ASP A 15 14.67 -16.67 2.10
CA ASP A 15 13.23 -16.37 2.21
C ASP A 15 12.90 -14.94 2.68
N LEU A 16 13.70 -14.38 3.59
CA LEU A 16 13.46 -13.03 4.13
C LEU A 16 13.69 -11.92 3.09
N MET A 17 14.58 -12.15 2.11
CA MET A 17 14.79 -11.18 1.03
C MET A 17 13.64 -11.21 0.02
N GLN A 18 13.03 -12.36 -0.26
CA GLN A 18 11.86 -12.44 -1.14
C GLN A 18 10.60 -11.83 -0.50
N HIS A 19 10.40 -11.97 0.81
CA HIS A 19 9.29 -11.34 1.51
C HIS A 19 9.34 -9.80 1.56
N SER A 20 10.53 -9.22 1.40
CA SER A 20 10.74 -7.78 1.43
C SER A 20 10.48 -7.13 0.06
N ILE A 21 10.80 -7.85 -1.03
CA ILE A 21 10.67 -7.35 -2.41
C ILE A 21 9.20 -7.27 -2.84
N GLY A 22 8.34 -8.19 -2.38
CA GLY A 22 6.91 -8.20 -2.73
C GLY A 22 6.08 -7.11 -2.01
N ARG A 23 6.39 -6.83 -0.73
CA ARG A 23 5.62 -5.85 0.05
C ARG A 23 5.86 -4.42 -0.42
N GLY A 24 7.11 -4.05 -0.71
CA GLY A 24 7.44 -2.72 -1.24
C GLY A 24 6.77 -2.45 -2.58
N ALA A 25 6.82 -3.40 -3.51
CA ALA A 25 6.15 -3.27 -4.81
C ALA A 25 4.62 -3.14 -4.67
N GLN A 26 4.01 -3.91 -3.78
CA GLN A 26 2.57 -3.81 -3.52
C GLN A 26 2.18 -2.50 -2.83
N GLU A 27 2.99 -2.00 -1.89
CA GLU A 27 2.80 -0.68 -1.27
C GLU A 27 2.91 0.45 -2.29
N ASP A 28 3.84 0.35 -3.25
CA ASP A 28 3.98 1.32 -4.33
C ASP A 28 2.77 1.33 -5.26
N ILE A 29 2.23 0.15 -5.58
CA ILE A 29 0.98 0.02 -6.35
C ILE A 29 -0.18 0.71 -5.64
N ILE A 30 -0.37 0.42 -4.35
CA ILE A 30 -1.45 1.00 -3.54
C ILE A 30 -1.26 2.51 -3.40
N ARG A 31 -0.04 2.98 -3.14
CA ARG A 31 0.28 4.41 -3.04
C ARG A 31 -0.01 5.15 -4.34
N ALA A 32 0.37 4.58 -5.48
CA ALA A 32 0.08 5.16 -6.78
C ALA A 32 -1.43 5.18 -7.08
N ALA A 33 -2.17 4.14 -6.69
CA ALA A 33 -3.62 4.10 -6.84
C ALA A 33 -4.32 5.16 -5.98
N LEU A 34 -3.93 5.30 -4.71
CA LEU A 34 -4.45 6.34 -3.81
C LEU A 34 -4.16 7.75 -4.33
N ALA A 35 -2.95 7.99 -4.85
CA ALA A 35 -2.62 9.28 -5.46
C ALA A 35 -3.56 9.62 -6.63
N ARG A 36 -3.97 8.63 -7.44
CA ARG A 36 -4.94 8.83 -8.52
C ARG A 36 -6.35 9.12 -8.02
N ILE A 37 -6.78 8.46 -6.95
CA ILE A 37 -8.06 8.77 -6.28
C ILE A 37 -8.08 10.25 -5.86
N ASP A 38 -6.95 10.78 -5.41
CA ASP A 38 -6.80 12.18 -5.01
C ASP A 38 -6.48 13.13 -6.18
N GLY A 39 -6.57 12.65 -7.43
CA GLY A 39 -6.47 13.46 -8.64
C GLY A 39 -5.11 13.49 -9.33
N ALA A 40 -4.13 12.67 -8.90
CA ALA A 40 -2.88 12.54 -9.63
C ALA A 40 -3.13 11.95 -11.03
N PRO A 41 -2.47 12.47 -12.08
CA PRO A 41 -2.67 12.00 -13.44
C PRO A 41 -2.11 10.58 -13.64
N ALA A 42 -2.68 9.84 -14.60
CA ALA A 42 -2.08 8.61 -15.09
C ALA A 42 -0.72 8.90 -15.77
N PRO A 43 0.22 7.94 -15.76
CA PRO A 43 1.51 8.10 -16.42
C PRO A 43 1.33 8.32 -17.93
N ASP A 44 2.26 9.06 -18.52
CA ASP A 44 2.30 9.27 -19.97
C ASP A 44 2.52 7.94 -20.72
N ARG A 45 2.20 7.94 -22.01
CA ARG A 45 2.18 6.72 -22.85
C ARG A 45 3.54 6.01 -22.91
N GLY A 46 4.65 6.75 -22.86
CA GLY A 46 6.00 6.18 -22.91
C GLY A 46 6.36 5.49 -21.58
N SER A 47 6.08 6.17 -20.47
CA SER A 47 6.24 5.61 -19.12
C SER A 47 5.34 4.39 -18.89
N MET A 48 4.13 4.41 -19.45
CA MET A 48 3.18 3.30 -19.40
C MET A 48 3.71 2.04 -20.13
N GLN A 49 4.37 2.21 -21.27
CA GLN A 49 4.89 1.11 -22.08
C GLN A 49 6.03 0.38 -21.35
N ALA A 50 6.88 1.13 -20.64
CA ALA A 50 7.95 0.57 -19.81
C ALA A 50 7.45 -0.13 -18.54
N ALA A 51 6.24 0.19 -18.08
CA ALA A 51 5.69 -0.26 -16.80
C ALA A 51 4.35 -1.02 -16.91
N MET A 52 3.99 -1.57 -18.07
CA MET A 52 2.64 -2.11 -18.34
C MET A 52 2.11 -3.07 -17.25
N SER A 53 2.95 -3.98 -16.76
CA SER A 53 2.55 -4.95 -15.72
C SER A 53 2.23 -4.26 -14.38
N ASN A 54 3.01 -3.23 -14.03
CA ASN A 54 2.78 -2.44 -12.82
C ASN A 54 1.55 -1.52 -12.99
N GLU A 55 1.42 -0.87 -14.14
CA GLU A 55 0.29 0.00 -14.46
C GLU A 55 -1.05 -0.75 -14.41
N THR A 56 -1.08 -2.00 -14.87
CA THR A 56 -2.27 -2.84 -14.81
C THR A 56 -2.71 -3.08 -13.36
N GLN A 57 -1.75 -3.33 -12.48
CA GLN A 57 -2.02 -3.53 -11.05
C GLN A 57 -2.47 -2.24 -10.36
N VAL A 58 -1.89 -1.09 -10.72
CA VAL A 58 -2.31 0.22 -10.20
C VAL A 58 -3.75 0.54 -10.61
N ARG A 59 -4.15 0.25 -11.85
CA ARG A 59 -5.53 0.43 -12.31
C ARG A 59 -6.50 -0.47 -11.57
N LEU A 60 -6.17 -1.75 -11.42
CA LEU A 60 -7.01 -2.68 -10.67
C LEU A 60 -7.19 -2.23 -9.21
N ALA A 61 -6.10 -1.83 -8.56
CA ALA A 61 -6.17 -1.30 -7.20
C ALA A 61 -6.99 -0.01 -7.12
N HIS A 62 -6.81 0.90 -8.07
CA HIS A 62 -7.61 2.13 -8.17
C HIS A 62 -9.09 1.81 -8.28
N ASP A 63 -9.49 0.91 -9.17
CA ASP A 63 -10.91 0.59 -9.41
C ASP A 63 -11.56 -0.01 -8.17
N VAL A 64 -10.87 -0.94 -7.49
CA VAL A 64 -11.35 -1.53 -6.23
C VAL A 64 -11.49 -0.47 -5.13
N ILE A 65 -10.51 0.43 -4.99
CA ILE A 65 -10.56 1.50 -3.99
C ILE A 65 -11.70 2.48 -4.32
N ARG A 66 -11.85 2.85 -5.59
CA ARG A 66 -12.89 3.76 -6.06
C ARG A 66 -14.28 3.20 -5.78
N GLU A 67 -14.52 1.94 -6.14
CA GLU A 67 -15.77 1.23 -5.85
C GLU A 67 -16.08 1.21 -4.34
N HIS A 68 -15.06 0.93 -3.52
CA HIS A 68 -15.21 0.93 -2.06
C HIS A 68 -15.60 2.30 -1.50
N LEU A 69 -15.03 3.38 -2.04
CA LEU A 69 -15.33 4.75 -1.65
C LEU A 69 -16.71 5.20 -2.16
N ASP A 70 -17.06 4.84 -3.41
CA ASP A 70 -18.36 5.13 -4.02
C ASP A 70 -19.51 4.50 -3.23
N ALA A 71 -19.36 3.25 -2.80
CA ALA A 71 -20.33 2.57 -1.95
C ALA A 71 -20.59 3.29 -0.60
N ARG A 72 -19.71 4.21 -0.21
CA ARG A 72 -19.79 5.01 1.01
C ARG A 72 -20.05 6.50 0.74
N GLY A 73 -20.21 6.90 -0.52
CA GLY A 73 -20.39 8.30 -0.92
C GLY A 73 -19.17 9.18 -0.65
N LEU A 74 -17.97 8.61 -0.57
CA LEU A 74 -16.72 9.31 -0.25
C LEU A 74 -15.98 9.62 -1.54
N SER A 75 -15.50 10.85 -1.75
CA SER A 75 -14.86 11.23 -3.02
C SER A 75 -13.34 11.09 -3.00
N THR A 76 -12.71 11.35 -1.84
CA THR A 76 -11.26 11.40 -1.68
C THR A 76 -10.77 10.50 -0.55
N THR A 77 -9.45 10.26 -0.49
CA THR A 77 -8.85 9.55 0.66
C THR A 77 -9.00 10.36 1.96
N ALA A 78 -9.05 11.70 1.87
CA ALA A 78 -9.29 12.59 3.00
C ALA A 78 -10.71 12.43 3.57
N ASP A 79 -11.73 12.25 2.71
CA ASP A 79 -13.10 12.00 3.16
C ASP A 79 -13.18 10.69 3.95
N TRP A 80 -12.49 9.66 3.48
CA TRP A 80 -12.39 8.38 4.19
C TRP A 80 -11.69 8.51 5.54
N ALA A 81 -10.57 9.23 5.62
CA ALA A 81 -9.87 9.44 6.88
C ALA A 81 -10.75 10.19 7.90
N ARG A 82 -11.49 11.22 7.47
CA ARG A 82 -12.44 11.95 8.33
C ARG A 82 -13.55 11.03 8.83
N ALA A 83 -14.15 10.24 7.94
CA ALA A 83 -15.19 9.29 8.30
C ALA A 83 -14.68 8.24 9.31
N ARG A 84 -13.42 7.79 9.17
CA ARG A 84 -12.80 6.83 10.08
C ARG A 84 -12.61 7.40 11.48
N VAL A 85 -12.11 8.64 11.59
CA VAL A 85 -11.92 9.35 12.87
C VAL A 85 -13.26 9.58 13.57
N ALA A 86 -14.29 9.97 12.83
CA ALA A 86 -15.64 10.14 13.39
C ALA A 86 -16.17 8.83 13.98
N ALA A 87 -16.06 7.71 13.22
CA ALA A 87 -16.50 6.40 13.68
C ALA A 87 -15.74 5.88 14.92
N ASP A 88 -14.44 6.16 15.04
CA ASP A 88 -13.66 5.78 16.23
C ASP A 88 -14.04 6.61 17.46
N THR A 89 -14.39 7.89 17.26
CA THR A 89 -14.82 8.79 18.34
C THR A 89 -16.18 8.37 18.90
N ASP A 90 -17.12 7.99 18.03
CA ASP A 90 -18.45 7.50 18.45
C ASP A 90 -18.37 6.16 19.20
N GLY A 91 -17.42 5.30 18.83
CA GLY A 91 -17.18 4.02 19.52
C GLY A 91 -16.46 4.14 20.88
N GLN A 92 -15.88 5.30 21.20
CA GLN A 92 -15.22 5.56 22.49
C GLN A 92 -16.18 6.04 23.58
N HIS A 93 -17.41 6.41 23.20
CA HIS A 93 -18.45 6.94 24.09
C HIS A 93 -19.64 5.98 24.31
N ALA A 94 -19.56 4.74 23.80
CA ALA A 94 -20.51 3.65 24.02
C ALA A 94 -20.00 2.68 25.10
#